data_AF-A0A9Q1CNX5-F1
#
_entry.id   AF-A0A9Q1CNX5-F1
#
_cell.length_a   1.000
_cell.length_b   1.000
_cell.length_c   1.000
_cell.angle_alpha   90.00
_cell.angle_beta   90.00
_cell.angle_gamma   90.00
#
_symmetry.space_group_name_H-M   'P 1'
#
loop_
_entity.id
_entity.type
_entity.pdbx_description
1 polymer ?
#
loop_
_entity_poly.entity_id
_entity_poly.type
_entity_poly.pdbx_seq_one_letter_code
_entity_poly.pdbx_strand_id
1 'polypeptide(L)'
;MGKVARSDPLITALGNQWMRRNLGNKSMRTHYVSAAMRLSGRLLLQLQSMVTSPTGISMDDYLNPKFFTDVARAALKVARQDALDGENVGVPSNAIKLSFDIKRLTNIKLAKAIQDGVQNARQKATYFLELTAID
;
A
#
# COMPACT_ATOMS: atom_id res chain seq x y z
N MET A 1 -10.10 -11.27 1.04
CA MET A 1 -9.61 -9.89 1.28
C MET A 1 -9.41 -9.55 2.75
N GLY A 2 -10.42 -9.71 3.61
CA GLY A 2 -10.29 -9.32 5.04
C GLY A 2 -9.19 -10.06 5.82
N LYS A 3 -8.97 -11.35 5.54
CA LYS A 3 -7.91 -12.15 6.17
C LYS A 3 -6.50 -11.62 5.84
N VAL A 4 -6.21 -11.44 4.56
CA VAL A 4 -4.91 -10.93 4.06
C VAL A 4 -4.57 -9.56 4.64
N ALA A 5 -5.53 -8.63 4.63
CA ALA A 5 -5.31 -7.28 5.14
C ALA A 5 -5.06 -7.22 6.66
N ARG A 6 -5.63 -8.16 7.43
CA ARG A 6 -5.44 -8.23 8.89
C ARG A 6 -4.22 -9.05 9.30
N SER A 7 -3.76 -9.97 8.45
CA SER A 7 -2.55 -10.75 8.70
C SER A 7 -1.27 -9.99 8.37
N ASP A 8 -1.36 -8.93 7.56
CA ASP A 8 -0.22 -8.09 7.22
C ASP A 8 -0.03 -6.96 8.27
N PRO A 9 1.14 -6.89 8.94
CA PRO A 9 1.39 -5.88 9.97
C PRO A 9 1.35 -4.44 9.45
N LEU A 10 1.83 -4.20 8.22
CA LEU A 10 1.95 -2.86 7.67
C LEU A 10 0.57 -2.33 7.22
N ILE A 11 -0.25 -3.19 6.60
CA ILE A 11 -1.64 -2.86 6.26
C ILE A 11 -2.48 -2.61 7.53
N THR A 12 -2.25 -3.38 8.59
CA THR A 12 -2.91 -3.15 9.88
C THR A 12 -2.51 -1.81 10.49
N ALA A 13 -1.21 -1.47 10.45
CA ALA A 13 -0.71 -0.17 10.90
C ALA A 13 -1.29 1.01 10.09
N LEU A 14 -1.46 0.84 8.77
CA LEU A 14 -2.18 1.80 7.92
C LEU A 14 -3.62 2.00 8.39
N GLY A 15 -4.34 0.90 8.67
CA GLY A 15 -5.70 0.96 9.21
C GLY A 15 -5.78 1.75 10.52
N ASN A 16 -4.84 1.50 11.43
CA ASN A 16 -4.74 2.25 12.70
C ASN A 16 -4.46 3.74 12.48
N GLN A 17 -3.61 4.09 11.50
CA GLN A 17 -3.35 5.49 11.14
C GLN A 17 -4.61 6.17 10.58
N TRP A 18 -5.36 5.51 9.69
CA TRP A 18 -6.62 6.00 9.17
C TRP A 18 -7.67 6.20 10.27
N MET A 19 -7.71 5.31 11.26
CA MET A 19 -8.60 5.43 12.43
C MET A 19 -8.28 6.69 13.23
N ARG A 20 -7.00 6.96 13.52
CA ARG A 20 -6.56 8.16 14.25
C ARG A 20 -6.85 9.45 13.50
N ARG A 21 -6.71 9.45 12.17
CA ARG A 21 -6.97 10.66 11.34
C ARG A 21 -8.45 11.05 11.28
N ASN A 22 -9.36 10.11 11.52
CA ASN A 22 -10.80 10.32 11.37
C ASN A 22 -11.55 10.27 12.72
N LEU A 23 -10.90 10.64 13.82
CA LEU A 23 -11.49 10.60 15.17
C LEU A 23 -12.83 11.37 15.25
N GLY A 24 -12.92 12.53 14.61
CA GLY A 24 -14.13 13.36 14.59
C GLY A 24 -15.26 12.82 13.70
N ASN A 25 -14.95 11.97 12.71
CA ASN A 25 -15.95 11.43 11.78
C ASN A 25 -16.35 10.00 12.18
N LYS A 26 -17.01 9.87 13.34
CA LYS A 26 -17.36 8.56 13.93
C LYS A 26 -18.16 7.65 13.00
N SER A 27 -19.02 8.22 12.17
CA SER A 27 -19.86 7.47 11.21
C SER A 27 -19.03 6.89 10.06
N MET A 28 -18.21 7.71 9.39
CA MET A 28 -17.50 7.28 8.18
C MET A 28 -16.11 6.69 8.43
N ARG A 29 -15.51 6.87 9.62
CA ARG A 29 -14.13 6.42 9.88
C ARG A 29 -13.92 4.93 9.60
N THR A 30 -14.87 4.08 9.99
CA THR A 30 -14.78 2.62 9.81
C THR A 30 -14.82 2.26 8.33
N HIS A 31 -15.61 3.01 7.55
CA HIS A 31 -15.67 2.85 6.10
C HIS A 31 -14.34 3.24 5.44
N TYR A 32 -13.72 4.36 5.84
CA TYR A 32 -12.42 4.77 5.32
C TYR A 32 -11.30 3.79 5.68
N VAL A 33 -11.23 3.36 6.93
CA VAL A 33 -10.25 2.35 7.39
C VAL A 33 -10.40 1.07 6.59
N SER A 34 -11.63 0.56 6.47
CA SER A 34 -11.90 -0.68 5.74
C SER A 34 -11.59 -0.53 4.25
N ALA A 35 -11.86 0.63 3.64
CA ALA A 35 -11.56 0.90 2.25
C ALA A 35 -10.04 0.87 2.00
N ALA A 36 -9.26 1.60 2.79
CA ALA A 36 -7.80 1.66 2.68
C ALA A 36 -7.14 0.28 2.88
N MET A 37 -7.56 -0.45 3.92
CA MET A 37 -7.03 -1.79 4.20
C MET A 37 -7.38 -2.79 3.10
N ARG A 38 -8.61 -2.77 2.57
CA ARG A 38 -9.00 -3.66 1.47
C ARG A 38 -8.23 -3.35 0.18
N LEU A 39 -8.03 -2.07 -0.13
CA LEU A 39 -7.33 -1.66 -1.33
C LEU A 39 -5.84 -2.03 -1.25
N SER A 40 -5.21 -1.82 -0.10
CA SER A 40 -3.83 -2.25 0.16
C SER A 40 -3.68 -3.78 0.15
N GLY A 41 -4.67 -4.51 0.67
CA GLY A 41 -4.68 -5.98 0.60
C GLY A 41 -4.79 -6.51 -0.83
N ARG A 42 -5.54 -5.82 -1.72
CA ARG A 42 -5.58 -6.14 -3.15
C ARG A 42 -4.23 -5.87 -3.82
N LEU A 43 -3.59 -4.75 -3.47
CA LEU A 43 -2.23 -4.44 -3.94
C LEU A 43 -1.26 -5.57 -3.59
N LEU A 44 -1.26 -6.06 -2.34
CA LEU A 44 -0.40 -7.17 -1.93
C LEU A 44 -0.64 -8.45 -2.73
N LEU A 45 -1.90 -8.83 -2.93
CA LEU A 45 -2.24 -10.01 -3.73
C LEU A 45 -1.82 -9.85 -5.20
N GLN A 46 -1.95 -8.64 -5.75
CA GLN A 46 -1.53 -8.35 -7.11
C GLN A 46 0.00 -8.38 -7.26
N LEU A 47 0.74 -7.93 -6.24
CA LEU A 47 2.20 -8.03 -6.20
C LEU A 47 2.65 -9.50 -6.14
N GLN A 48 2.03 -10.29 -5.26
CA GLN A 48 2.31 -11.72 -5.13
C GLN A 48 2.02 -12.51 -6.42
N SER A 49 1.06 -12.07 -7.24
CA SER A 49 0.79 -12.72 -8.53
C SER A 49 1.72 -12.25 -9.65
N MET A 50 2.33 -11.07 -9.52
CA MET A 50 3.23 -10.50 -10.52
C MET A 50 4.70 -10.87 -10.29
N VAL A 51 5.11 -10.94 -9.03
CA VAL A 51 6.48 -11.23 -8.62
C VAL A 51 6.49 -12.64 -8.05
N THR A 52 6.85 -13.61 -8.89
CA THR A 52 6.85 -15.05 -8.56
C THR A 52 7.64 -15.36 -7.28
N SER A 53 7.14 -16.28 -6.45
CA SER A 53 7.87 -16.80 -5.27
C SER A 53 9.30 -17.24 -5.63
N PRO A 54 10.31 -16.90 -4.80
CA PRO A 54 10.21 -16.77 -3.35
C PRO A 54 10.38 -15.34 -2.78
N THR A 55 10.08 -14.29 -3.56
CA THR A 55 10.54 -12.92 -3.28
C THR A 55 9.84 -12.14 -2.15
N GLY A 56 8.67 -12.55 -1.65
CA GLY A 56 8.02 -11.83 -0.54
C GLY A 56 6.61 -12.28 -0.20
N ILE A 57 6.25 -12.23 1.09
CA ILE A 57 4.94 -12.68 1.62
C ILE A 57 4.13 -11.48 2.13
N SER A 58 4.79 -10.42 2.57
CA SER A 58 4.19 -9.24 3.20
C SER A 58 4.33 -7.99 2.35
N MET A 59 3.54 -6.96 2.65
CA MET A 59 3.69 -5.64 2.03
C MET A 59 5.08 -5.04 2.29
N ASP A 60 5.71 -5.37 3.43
CA ASP A 60 7.05 -4.88 3.76
C ASP A 60 8.08 -5.33 2.72
N ASP A 61 7.99 -6.56 2.24
CA ASP A 61 8.92 -7.14 1.26
C ASP A 61 8.92 -6.35 -0.06
N TYR A 62 7.74 -5.88 -0.47
CA TYR A 62 7.52 -5.19 -1.74
C TYR A 62 7.75 -3.67 -1.67
N LEU A 63 7.65 -3.03 -0.50
CA LEU A 63 7.99 -1.61 -0.34
C LEU A 63 9.52 -1.45 -0.20
N ASN A 64 10.21 -1.79 -1.27
CA ASN A 64 11.65 -1.77 -1.45
C ASN A 64 11.94 -1.17 -2.83
N PRO A 65 12.96 -0.28 -2.98
CA PRO A 65 13.25 0.38 -4.26
C PRO A 65 13.36 -0.59 -5.44
N LYS A 66 13.87 -1.80 -5.21
CA LYS A 66 13.98 -2.86 -6.22
C LYS A 66 12.64 -3.21 -6.89
N PHE A 67 11.54 -3.13 -6.15
CA PHE A 67 10.21 -3.50 -6.63
C PHE A 67 9.34 -2.28 -6.96
N PHE A 68 9.92 -1.07 -7.01
CA PHE A 68 9.15 0.16 -7.20
C PHE A 68 8.26 0.11 -8.46
N THR A 69 8.83 -0.28 -9.61
CA THR A 69 8.08 -0.42 -10.86
C THR A 69 6.99 -1.49 -10.77
N ASP A 70 7.23 -2.58 -10.04
CA ASP A 70 6.22 -3.63 -9.84
C ASP A 70 5.08 -3.16 -8.94
N VAL A 71 5.38 -2.36 -7.90
CA VAL A 71 4.38 -1.71 -7.04
C VAL A 71 3.54 -0.72 -7.85
N ALA A 72 4.17 0.11 -8.69
CA ALA A 72 3.46 1.03 -9.57
C ALA A 72 2.52 0.27 -10.52
N ARG A 73 3.04 -0.73 -11.23
CA ARG A 73 2.24 -1.55 -12.17
C ARG A 73 1.11 -2.31 -11.45
N ALA A 74 1.36 -2.86 -10.27
CA ALA A 74 0.34 -3.52 -9.47
C ALA A 74 -0.75 -2.53 -9.01
N ALA A 75 -0.38 -1.30 -8.66
CA ALA A 75 -1.34 -0.27 -8.27
C ALA A 75 -2.27 0.12 -9.43
N LEU A 76 -1.74 0.26 -10.65
CA LEU A 76 -2.52 0.55 -11.87
C LEU A 76 -3.52 -0.60 -12.17
N LYS A 77 -3.06 -1.85 -12.08
CA LYS A 77 -3.91 -3.05 -12.21
C LYS A 77 -5.03 -3.10 -11.18
N VAL A 78 -4.73 -2.85 -9.91
CA VAL A 78 -5.74 -2.84 -8.84
C VAL A 78 -6.73 -1.68 -9.00
N ALA A 79 -6.27 -0.54 -9.52
CA ALA A 79 -7.12 0.57 -9.88
C ALA A 79 -7.98 0.31 -11.13
N ARG A 80 -7.80 -0.86 -11.79
CA ARG A 80 -8.47 -1.26 -13.03
C ARG A 80 -8.25 -0.26 -14.16
N GLN A 81 -7.05 0.30 -14.25
CA GLN A 81 -6.69 1.12 -15.41
C GLN A 81 -6.49 0.28 -16.68
N ASP A 82 -6.39 -1.04 -16.53
CA ASP A 82 -6.13 -2.00 -17.62
C ASP A 82 -7.41 -2.72 -18.10
N ALA A 83 -8.58 -2.39 -17.55
CA ALA A 83 -9.83 -3.08 -17.88
C ALA A 83 -10.43 -2.55 -19.20
N LEU A 84 -10.45 -3.40 -20.23
CA LEU A 84 -11.02 -3.12 -21.56
C LEU A 84 -12.57 -3.15 -21.58
N ASP A 85 -13.23 -3.46 -20.46
CA ASP A 85 -14.69 -3.52 -20.39
C ASP A 85 -15.30 -2.12 -20.27
N GLY A 86 -15.86 -1.64 -21.38
CA GLY A 86 -16.42 -0.29 -21.58
C GLY A 86 -17.59 0.13 -20.66
N GLU A 87 -17.93 -0.65 -19.64
CA GLU A 87 -18.96 -0.33 -18.63
C GLU A 87 -18.39 0.05 -17.25
N ASN A 88 -17.11 -0.23 -16.98
CA ASN A 88 -16.42 0.24 -15.77
C ASN A 88 -15.31 1.19 -16.18
N VAL A 89 -15.65 2.46 -16.40
CA VAL A 89 -14.65 3.53 -16.46
C VAL A 89 -13.83 3.44 -15.18
N GLY A 90 -12.61 2.90 -15.27
CA GLY A 90 -11.77 2.58 -14.12
C GLY A 90 -11.71 3.79 -13.21
N VAL A 91 -12.09 3.66 -11.94
CA VAL A 91 -12.24 4.83 -11.06
C VAL A 91 -10.84 5.39 -10.80
N PRO A 92 -10.42 6.51 -11.43
CA PRO A 92 -9.03 6.99 -11.32
C PRO A 92 -8.71 7.35 -9.85
N SER A 93 -9.76 7.64 -9.08
CA SER A 93 -9.68 7.86 -7.63
C SER A 93 -9.02 6.70 -6.86
N ASN A 94 -9.09 5.44 -7.35
CA ASN A 94 -8.44 4.31 -6.67
C ASN A 94 -6.93 4.32 -6.89
N ALA A 95 -6.44 4.71 -8.07
CA ALA A 95 -5.01 4.89 -8.31
C ALA A 95 -4.45 6.03 -7.43
N ILE A 96 -5.19 7.15 -7.36
CA ILE A 96 -4.85 8.28 -6.50
C ILE A 96 -4.87 7.88 -5.02
N LYS A 97 -5.91 7.17 -4.55
CA LYS A 97 -5.96 6.67 -3.17
C LYS A 97 -4.80 5.73 -2.87
N LEU A 98 -4.49 4.81 -3.79
CA LEU A 98 -3.36 3.89 -3.66
C LEU A 98 -2.03 4.63 -3.59
N SER A 99 -1.79 5.66 -4.41
CA SER A 99 -0.52 6.40 -4.34
C SER A 99 -0.34 7.06 -2.97
N PHE A 100 -1.40 7.65 -2.41
CA PHE A 100 -1.36 8.19 -1.04
C PHE A 100 -1.18 7.09 0.02
N ASP A 101 -1.86 5.95 -0.11
CA ASP A 101 -1.74 4.85 0.84
C ASP A 101 -0.39 4.14 0.77
N ILE A 102 0.21 4.00 -0.42
CA ILE A 102 1.58 3.50 -0.61
C ILE A 102 2.57 4.44 0.10
N LYS A 103 2.47 5.76 -0.12
CA LYS A 103 3.29 6.74 0.61
C LYS A 103 3.12 6.60 2.12
N ARG A 104 1.90 6.38 2.62
CA ARG A 104 1.65 6.15 4.06
C ARG A 104 2.27 4.85 4.56
N LEU A 105 2.08 3.74 3.84
CA LEU A 105 2.67 2.45 4.19
C LEU A 105 4.20 2.55 4.27
N THR A 106 4.85 3.18 3.28
CA THR A 106 6.30 3.37 3.29
C THR A 106 6.75 4.30 4.42
N ASN A 107 6.00 5.35 4.74
CA ASN A 107 6.28 6.19 5.91
C ASN A 107 6.14 5.44 7.24
N ILE A 108 5.17 4.54 7.37
CA ILE A 108 5.03 3.67 8.55
C ILE A 108 6.24 2.74 8.66
N LYS A 109 6.67 2.13 7.54
CA LYS A 109 7.87 1.30 7.47
C LYS A 109 9.13 2.08 7.87
N LEU A 110 9.28 3.30 7.36
CA LEU A 110 10.38 4.20 7.71
C LEU A 110 10.39 4.52 9.21
N ALA A 111 9.23 4.90 9.76
CA ALA A 111 9.10 5.22 11.18
C ALA A 111 9.51 4.03 12.06
N LYS A 112 9.05 2.82 11.72
CA LYS A 112 9.44 1.59 12.41
C LYS A 112 10.95 1.33 12.31
N ALA A 113 11.54 1.47 11.12
CA ALA A 113 12.97 1.27 10.94
C ALA A 113 13.83 2.27 11.74
N ILE A 114 13.36 3.52 11.88
CA ILE A 114 14.00 4.54 12.72
C ILE A 114 13.90 4.16 14.20
N GLN A 115 12.71 3.76 14.67
CA GLN A 115 12.47 3.34 16.05
C GLN A 115 13.31 2.11 16.44
N ASP A 116 13.41 1.14 15.53
CA ASP A 116 14.14 -0.12 15.75
C ASP A 116 15.65 0.02 15.48
N GLY A 117 16.14 1.18 15.02
CA GLY A 117 17.55 1.43 14.72
C GLY A 117 18.11 0.69 13.50
N VAL A 118 17.25 0.15 12.62
CA VAL A 118 17.65 -0.70 11.48
C VAL A 118 18.01 0.16 10.26
N GLN A 119 19.28 0.54 10.12
CA GLN A 119 19.75 1.49 9.09
C GLN A 119 19.45 1.04 7.66
N ASN A 120 19.62 -0.24 7.33
CA ASN A 120 19.33 -0.76 5.99
C ASN A 120 17.84 -0.62 5.63
N ALA A 121 16.94 -0.94 6.56
CA ALA A 121 15.51 -0.80 6.36
C ALA A 121 15.10 0.67 6.22
N ARG A 122 15.72 1.55 7.03
CA ARG A 122 15.55 3.01 6.94
C ARG A 122 15.94 3.52 5.55
N GLN A 123 17.15 3.20 5.09
CA GLN A 123 17.66 3.64 3.79
C GLN A 123 16.77 3.17 2.65
N LYS A 124 16.36 1.90 2.64
CA LYS A 124 15.44 1.35 1.62
C LYS A 124 14.10 2.07 1.62
N ALA A 125 13.51 2.34 2.78
CA ALA A 125 12.23 3.05 2.86
C ALA A 125 12.36 4.50 2.40
N THR A 126 13.46 5.19 2.73
CA THR A 126 13.76 6.54 2.23
C THR A 126 13.88 6.56 0.71
N TYR A 127 14.69 5.68 0.12
CA TYR A 127 14.85 5.62 -1.34
C TYR A 127 13.54 5.29 -2.05
N PHE A 128 12.69 4.45 -1.47
CA PHE A 128 11.37 4.20 -2.04
C PHE A 128 10.51 5.46 -2.03
N LEU A 129 10.51 6.24 -0.94
CA LEU A 129 9.78 7.51 -0.87
C LEU A 129 10.31 8.53 -1.88
N GLU A 130 11.62 8.62 -2.08
CA GLU A 130 12.23 9.48 -3.09
C GLU A 130 11.73 9.13 -4.49
N LEU A 131 11.68 7.83 -4.83
CA LEU A 131 11.12 7.38 -6.11
C LEU A 131 9.66 7.80 -6.29
N THR A 132 8.83 7.77 -5.22
CA THR A 132 7.43 8.25 -5.29
C THR A 132 7.26 9.77 -5.46
N ALA A 133 8.36 10.53 -5.41
CA ALA A 133 8.37 11.98 -5.57
C ALA A 133 8.95 12.43 -6.92
N ILE A 134 9.62 11.53 -7.64
CA ILE A 134 10.24 11.78 -8.95
C ILE A 134 9.30 11.37 -10.10
N ASP A 135 8.48 10.33 -9.87
CA ASP A 135 7.41 9.84 -10.75
C ASP A 135 6.14 10.71 -10.65
#